data_AF-A0AAV4DW83-F1
#
_entry.id   AF-A0AAV4DW83-F1
#
_cell.length_a   1.000
_cell.length_b   1.000
_cell.length_c   1.000
_cell.angle_alpha   90.00
_cell.angle_beta   90.00
_cell.angle_gamma   90.00
#
_symmetry.space_group_name_H-M   'P 1'
#
loop_
_entity.id
_entity.type
_entity.pdbx_description
1 polymer ?
#
loop_
_entity_poly.entity_id
_entity_poly.type
_entity_poly.pdbx_seq_one_letter_code
_entity_poly.pdbx_strand_id
1 'polypeptide(L)'
;MLHEKKPGTKCGMIKATGTQHEKKDDDGTDRSGYKGRTFWKFVATALGTSGLFYALFQLYVSNLGSVKAWILPPGQKRNFIADIVDKAGPAVVFIEVKGSHPSSGKRVTLANGSGFLVRQNGLILTNAHVVANKTRVSVKLHDGSTYDGVVTVVDPVCDLATVQIEVDKKLPVIPLGDSSSIRPGEFVAAMGSPLSLHKTVTIGIVSSPLRASKELGMEKDKMEYIQTDATIGEGKAIGINTLKLTEGISFAIPSDYAKTLLAKADSMTTKDGAAKKPDYLSNGKETTKRRYMGITMLPLTPTILLELKEKMREFPEEITSGVYIHKVVVSSPAYK
;
A
#
# COMPACT_ATOMS: atom_id res chain seq x y z
N MET A 1 -30.97 -32.63 34.74
CA MET A 1 -30.99 -31.30 35.38
C MET A 1 -30.29 -30.35 34.41
N LEU A 2 -31.00 -29.62 33.54
CA LEU A 2 -31.61 -28.30 33.82
C LEU A 2 -30.58 -27.41 34.56
N HIS A 3 -30.03 -26.32 34.03
CA HIS A 3 -30.69 -25.24 33.31
C HIS A 3 -29.66 -24.36 32.56
N GLU A 4 -30.06 -23.95 31.35
CA GLU A 4 -29.52 -22.86 30.54
C GLU A 4 -29.95 -21.49 31.12
N LYS A 5 -29.08 -20.46 31.09
CA LYS A 5 -29.51 -19.05 31.10
C LYS A 5 -28.47 -18.11 30.46
N LYS A 6 -28.97 -17.36 29.46
CA LYS A 6 -28.32 -16.40 28.56
C LYS A 6 -27.91 -15.07 29.22
N PRO A 7 -26.98 -14.31 28.60
CA PRO A 7 -26.66 -12.93 28.96
C PRO A 7 -27.66 -11.91 28.40
N GLY A 8 -27.95 -10.86 29.18
CA GLY A 8 -28.89 -9.80 28.86
C GLY A 8 -28.28 -8.67 28.01
N THR A 9 -28.94 -8.39 26.89
CA THR A 9 -28.73 -7.21 26.03
C THR A 9 -29.76 -6.14 26.41
N LYS A 10 -29.35 -4.90 26.67
CA LYS A 10 -30.26 -3.76 26.83
C LYS A 10 -30.29 -2.93 25.54
N CYS A 11 -31.43 -2.95 24.86
CA CYS A 11 -31.80 -2.02 23.79
C CYS A 11 -33.00 -1.22 24.32
N GLY A 12 -32.89 0.11 24.37
CA GLY A 12 -33.95 1.02 24.81
C GLY A 12 -34.68 1.61 23.60
N MET A 13 -35.95 1.21 23.42
CA MET A 13 -36.94 1.94 22.62
C MET A 13 -37.84 2.72 23.56
N ILE A 14 -38.04 4.01 23.25
CA ILE A 14 -38.99 4.90 23.91
C ILE A 14 -40.28 4.88 23.09
N LYS A 15 -41.41 4.50 23.72
CA LYS A 15 -42.77 4.63 23.17
C LYS A 15 -43.53 5.64 24.03
N ALA A 16 -43.99 6.73 23.41
CA ALA A 16 -44.87 7.72 24.00
C ALA A 16 -46.34 7.31 23.77
N THR A 17 -47.12 7.38 24.84
CA THR A 17 -48.57 7.16 24.91
C THR A 17 -49.33 8.44 24.56
N GLY A 18 -50.38 8.33 23.74
CA GLY A 18 -51.30 9.42 23.43
C GLY A 18 -52.71 8.86 23.19
N THR A 19 -53.60 9.16 24.13
CA THR A 19 -55.00 8.76 24.27
C THR A 19 -55.91 9.35 23.21
N GLN A 20 -56.90 8.58 22.74
CA GLN A 20 -58.02 9.04 21.89
C GLN A 20 -59.37 8.57 22.46
N HIS A 21 -60.43 9.22 21.93
CA HIS A 21 -61.89 9.01 22.09
C HIS A 21 -62.51 9.74 23.30
N GLU A 22 -63.61 10.49 23.21
CA GLU A 22 -64.70 10.60 22.22
C GLU A 22 -65.51 11.88 22.58
N LYS A 23 -66.11 12.59 21.62
CA LYS A 23 -67.02 13.71 21.94
C LYS A 23 -68.32 13.62 21.13
N LYS A 24 -69.42 13.56 21.87
CA LYS A 24 -70.84 13.50 21.47
C LYS A 24 -71.30 14.73 20.68
N ASP A 25 -72.22 14.48 19.77
CA ASP A 25 -73.11 15.46 19.13
C ASP A 25 -74.18 15.98 20.09
N ASP A 26 -74.58 17.25 19.94
CA ASP A 26 -75.94 17.69 20.22
C ASP A 26 -76.30 18.96 19.42
N ASP A 27 -77.58 19.01 19.08
CA ASP A 27 -78.29 19.84 18.10
C ASP A 27 -78.53 21.29 18.56
N GLY A 28 -78.79 22.22 17.62
CA GLY A 28 -79.10 23.61 17.96
C GLY A 28 -79.14 24.59 16.79
N THR A 29 -80.30 24.68 16.16
CA THR A 29 -80.77 25.70 15.21
C THR A 29 -80.41 27.15 15.56
N ASP A 30 -79.99 27.96 14.57
CA ASP A 30 -80.70 29.21 14.30
C ASP A 30 -80.50 29.75 12.86
N ARG A 31 -81.58 30.31 12.31
CA ARG A 31 -81.66 30.93 10.98
C ARG A 31 -81.56 32.45 11.11
N SER A 32 -80.68 33.10 10.35
CA SER A 32 -80.97 34.42 9.78
C SER A 32 -80.10 34.71 8.56
N GLY A 33 -80.73 35.18 7.47
CA GLY A 33 -80.06 35.47 6.21
C GLY A 33 -79.72 36.94 6.03
N TYR A 34 -78.66 37.24 5.27
CA TYR A 34 -78.46 38.54 4.63
C TYR A 34 -77.65 38.44 3.31
N LYS A 35 -78.40 38.54 2.19
CA LYS A 35 -78.12 39.31 0.95
C LYS A 35 -76.75 39.20 0.23
N GLY A 36 -76.61 38.19 -0.64
CA GLY A 36 -76.80 38.32 -2.11
C GLY A 36 -75.97 39.28 -3.00
N ARG A 37 -75.03 40.12 -2.55
CA ARG A 37 -74.32 41.05 -3.49
C ARG A 37 -72.81 41.19 -3.33
N THR A 38 -72.24 40.67 -2.24
CA THR A 38 -70.79 40.69 -1.95
C THR A 38 -70.07 39.43 -2.41
N PHE A 39 -70.76 38.30 -2.57
CA PHE A 39 -70.14 37.01 -2.89
C PHE A 39 -69.46 36.97 -4.27
N TRP A 40 -70.07 37.56 -5.30
CA TRP A 40 -69.49 37.55 -6.65
C TRP A 40 -68.26 38.45 -6.82
N LYS A 41 -68.09 39.49 -5.98
CA LYS A 41 -66.88 40.32 -5.99
C LYS A 41 -65.66 39.57 -5.43
N PHE A 42 -65.87 38.69 -4.45
CA PHE A 42 -64.82 37.82 -3.89
C PHE A 42 -64.44 36.64 -4.81
N VAL A 43 -65.41 36.04 -5.51
CA VAL A 43 -65.12 34.93 -6.44
C VAL A 43 -64.29 35.41 -7.65
N ALA A 44 -64.56 36.60 -8.19
CA ALA A 44 -63.80 37.15 -9.31
C ALA A 44 -62.34 37.51 -8.93
N THR A 45 -62.09 37.95 -7.69
CA THR A 45 -60.73 38.26 -7.22
C THR A 45 -59.93 37.02 -6.85
N ALA A 46 -60.57 35.95 -6.37
CA ALA A 46 -59.92 34.67 -6.09
C ALA A 46 -59.51 33.90 -7.36
N LEU A 47 -60.26 34.03 -8.46
CA LEU A 47 -59.93 33.36 -9.73
C LEU A 47 -58.87 34.11 -10.54
N GLY A 48 -58.83 35.44 -10.47
CA GLY A 48 -57.78 36.22 -11.14
C GLY A 48 -56.41 36.11 -10.45
N THR A 49 -56.38 36.05 -9.12
CA THR A 49 -55.12 35.95 -8.36
C THR A 49 -54.52 34.55 -8.43
N SER A 50 -55.32 33.49 -8.43
CA SER A 50 -54.82 32.11 -8.59
C SER A 50 -54.28 31.84 -9.99
N GLY A 51 -54.92 32.35 -11.04
CA GLY A 51 -54.44 32.22 -12.42
C GLY A 51 -53.13 32.97 -12.66
N LEU A 52 -53.00 34.20 -12.14
CA LEU A 52 -51.78 34.98 -12.25
C LEU A 52 -50.64 34.36 -11.41
N PHE A 53 -50.94 33.82 -10.24
CA PHE A 53 -49.98 33.12 -9.40
C PHE A 53 -49.53 31.81 -10.06
N TYR A 54 -50.43 31.08 -10.69
CA TYR A 54 -50.10 29.86 -11.44
C TYR A 54 -49.27 30.18 -12.68
N ALA A 55 -49.61 31.24 -13.42
CA ALA A 55 -48.85 31.68 -14.58
C ALA A 55 -47.46 32.20 -14.20
N LEU A 56 -47.35 32.99 -13.11
CA LEU A 56 -46.07 33.45 -12.57
C LEU A 56 -45.25 32.31 -11.95
N PHE A 57 -45.89 31.32 -11.34
CA PHE A 57 -45.22 30.11 -10.85
C PHE A 57 -44.71 29.24 -12.00
N GLN A 58 -45.49 29.08 -13.07
CA GLN A 58 -45.06 28.38 -14.29
C GLN A 58 -43.92 29.14 -14.99
N LEU A 59 -43.99 30.48 -15.05
CA LEU A 59 -42.88 31.31 -15.55
C LEU A 59 -41.64 31.19 -14.66
N TYR A 60 -41.80 31.20 -13.34
CA TYR A 60 -40.72 31.01 -12.37
C TYR A 60 -40.08 29.61 -12.48
N VAL A 61 -40.88 28.56 -12.62
CA VAL A 61 -40.41 27.18 -12.83
C VAL A 61 -39.76 27.00 -14.21
N SER A 62 -40.26 27.69 -15.25
CA SER A 62 -39.65 27.65 -16.59
C SER A 62 -38.36 28.47 -16.69
N ASN A 63 -38.18 29.49 -15.85
CA ASN A 63 -36.99 30.33 -15.77
C ASN A 63 -36.01 29.89 -14.66
N LEU A 64 -36.39 28.92 -13.83
CA LEU A 64 -35.48 28.00 -13.14
C LEU A 64 -34.83 27.12 -14.21
N GLY A 65 -33.88 27.73 -14.92
CA GLY A 65 -33.13 27.10 -16.01
C GLY A 65 -32.74 25.69 -15.61
N SER A 66 -33.07 24.73 -16.49
CA SER A 66 -32.97 23.29 -16.30
C SER A 66 -32.16 22.93 -15.07
N VAL A 67 -32.84 22.71 -13.95
CA VAL A 67 -32.21 22.01 -12.83
C VAL A 67 -31.93 20.64 -13.43
N LYS A 68 -30.73 20.48 -14.00
CA LYS A 68 -30.16 19.17 -14.29
C LYS A 68 -30.16 18.51 -12.93
N ALA A 69 -31.21 17.77 -12.63
CA ALA A 69 -31.15 16.72 -11.66
C ALA A 69 -29.92 15.94 -12.11
N TRP A 70 -28.83 16.10 -11.36
CA TRP A 70 -27.68 15.25 -11.48
C TRP A 70 -28.20 13.89 -11.04
N ILE A 71 -28.86 13.19 -11.96
CA ILE A 71 -29.01 11.75 -11.90
C ILE A 71 -27.56 11.29 -11.92
N LEU A 72 -27.00 11.13 -10.72
CA LEU A 72 -25.72 10.47 -10.55
C LEU A 72 -25.88 9.16 -11.32
N PRO A 73 -25.02 8.89 -12.33
CA PRO A 73 -25.15 7.68 -13.10
C PRO A 73 -25.21 6.49 -12.14
N PRO A 74 -26.15 5.56 -12.33
CA PRO A 74 -26.37 4.48 -11.38
C PRO A 74 -25.08 3.68 -11.21
N GLY A 75 -24.57 3.67 -9.97
CA GLY A 75 -23.73 2.64 -9.41
C GLY A 75 -22.62 2.06 -10.30
N GLN A 76 -21.70 2.89 -10.79
CA GLN A 76 -20.38 2.34 -11.12
C GLN A 76 -19.77 1.92 -9.78
N LYS A 77 -19.76 0.62 -9.46
CA LYS A 77 -19.00 0.10 -8.31
C LYS A 77 -17.55 0.56 -8.50
N ARG A 78 -17.16 1.63 -7.81
CA ARG A 78 -15.79 2.15 -7.84
C ARG A 78 -14.93 1.18 -7.05
N ASN A 79 -14.37 0.20 -7.75
CA ASN A 79 -13.33 -0.66 -7.19
C ASN A 79 -12.03 0.15 -7.17
N PHE A 80 -11.95 1.14 -6.28
CA PHE A 80 -10.84 2.08 -6.22
C PHE A 80 -9.48 1.37 -6.08
N ILE A 81 -9.46 0.20 -5.44
CA ILE A 81 -8.28 -0.66 -5.34
C ILE A 81 -7.89 -1.26 -6.68
N ALA A 82 -8.86 -1.73 -7.48
CA ALA A 82 -8.59 -2.24 -8.82
C ALA A 82 -8.00 -1.13 -9.70
N ASP A 83 -8.55 0.09 -9.61
CA ASP A 83 -8.03 1.25 -10.36
C ASP A 83 -6.59 1.61 -9.95
N ILE A 84 -6.25 1.47 -8.66
CA ILE A 84 -4.88 1.68 -8.15
C ILE A 84 -3.95 0.58 -8.67
N VAL A 85 -4.39 -0.67 -8.61
CA VAL A 85 -3.62 -1.84 -9.07
C VAL A 85 -3.37 -1.78 -10.57
N ASP A 86 -4.36 -1.38 -11.37
CA ASP A 86 -4.20 -1.24 -12.83
C ASP A 86 -3.19 -0.16 -13.18
N LYS A 87 -3.16 0.94 -12.42
CA LYS A 87 -2.19 2.03 -12.62
C LYS A 87 -0.79 1.68 -12.16
N ALA A 88 -0.65 1.13 -10.96
CA ALA A 88 0.66 0.93 -10.34
C ALA A 88 1.25 -0.47 -10.63
N GLY A 89 0.43 -1.45 -10.98
CA GLY A 89 0.84 -2.83 -11.25
C GLY A 89 1.89 -2.96 -12.36
N PRO A 90 1.82 -2.23 -13.49
CA PRO A 90 2.86 -2.29 -14.53
C PRO A 90 4.25 -1.81 -14.07
N ALA A 91 4.31 -1.00 -13.01
CA ALA A 91 5.55 -0.44 -12.48
C ALA A 91 6.21 -1.32 -11.40
N VAL A 92 5.53 -2.36 -10.92
CA VAL A 92 6.09 -3.34 -9.97
C VAL A 92 6.96 -4.34 -10.72
N VAL A 93 8.14 -4.61 -10.16
CA VAL A 93 9.17 -5.46 -10.78
C VAL A 93 9.58 -6.59 -9.83
N PHE A 94 10.01 -7.70 -10.42
CA PHE A 94 10.62 -8.81 -9.70
C PHE A 94 12.14 -8.70 -9.78
N ILE A 95 12.81 -8.82 -8.64
CA ILE A 95 14.27 -8.72 -8.55
C ILE A 95 14.83 -10.06 -8.10
N GLU A 96 15.84 -10.54 -8.81
CA GLU A 96 16.45 -11.83 -8.61
C GLU A 96 17.97 -11.70 -8.57
N VAL A 97 18.57 -12.16 -7.49
CA VAL A 97 20.01 -12.24 -7.33
C VAL A 97 20.47 -13.63 -7.77
N LYS A 98 21.11 -13.70 -8.93
CA LYS A 98 21.68 -14.95 -9.46
C LYS A 98 23.13 -15.11 -8.98
N GLY A 99 23.49 -16.30 -8.55
CA GLY A 99 24.85 -16.69 -8.17
C GLY A 99 25.24 -18.02 -8.78
N SER A 100 26.51 -18.40 -8.63
CA SER A 100 26.98 -19.73 -9.05
C SER A 100 26.71 -20.73 -7.95
N HIS A 101 26.12 -21.88 -8.31
CA HIS A 101 25.91 -22.98 -7.41
C HIS A 101 27.25 -23.58 -6.97
N PRO A 102 27.48 -23.83 -5.66
CA PRO A 102 28.70 -24.38 -5.10
C PRO A 102 29.30 -25.58 -5.82
N SER A 103 28.43 -26.50 -6.23
CA SER A 103 28.78 -27.87 -6.56
C SER A 103 28.74 -28.13 -8.07
N SER A 104 27.89 -27.40 -8.81
CA SER A 104 27.64 -27.63 -10.23
C SER A 104 28.09 -26.47 -11.11
N GLY A 105 28.46 -25.32 -10.53
CA GLY A 105 28.77 -24.11 -11.29
C GLY A 105 27.57 -23.49 -12.03
N LYS A 106 26.37 -24.10 -11.96
CA LYS A 106 25.17 -23.61 -12.61
C LYS A 106 24.69 -22.33 -11.94
N ARG A 107 24.11 -21.41 -12.71
CA ARG A 107 23.51 -20.19 -12.15
C ARG A 107 22.24 -20.56 -11.37
N VAL A 108 22.23 -20.31 -10.07
CA VAL A 108 21.09 -20.51 -9.16
C VAL A 108 20.66 -19.19 -8.56
N THR A 109 19.39 -19.13 -8.17
CA THR A 109 18.80 -17.96 -7.49
C THR A 109 19.21 -17.99 -6.02
N LEU A 110 19.96 -16.97 -5.60
CA LEU A 110 20.44 -16.82 -4.22
C LEU A 110 19.43 -16.10 -3.34
N ALA A 111 18.83 -15.05 -3.89
CA ALA A 111 17.84 -14.22 -3.24
C ALA A 111 16.87 -13.68 -4.28
N ASN A 112 15.65 -13.40 -3.86
CA ASN A 112 14.65 -12.76 -4.70
C ASN A 112 13.85 -11.75 -3.86
N GLY A 113 13.14 -10.88 -4.56
CA GLY A 113 12.31 -9.86 -3.93
C GLY A 113 11.51 -9.09 -4.96
N SER A 114 10.84 -8.05 -4.49
CA SER A 114 10.07 -7.13 -5.32
C SER A 114 10.60 -5.72 -5.18
N GLY A 115 10.40 -4.92 -6.22
CA GLY A 115 10.65 -3.49 -6.20
C GLY A 115 9.64 -2.77 -7.08
N PHE A 116 9.80 -1.46 -7.23
CA PHE A 116 8.98 -0.69 -8.16
C PHE A 116 9.78 0.42 -8.84
N LEU A 117 9.36 0.76 -10.06
CA LEU A 117 9.95 1.80 -10.87
C LEU A 117 9.55 3.19 -10.32
N VAL A 118 10.54 4.01 -9.99
CA VAL A 118 10.36 5.38 -9.49
C VAL A 118 10.65 6.43 -10.56
N ARG A 119 11.38 6.08 -11.63
CA ARG A 119 11.66 6.96 -12.77
C ARG A 119 11.51 6.23 -14.09
N GLN A 120 11.08 6.99 -15.10
CA GLN A 120 10.79 6.46 -16.44
C GLN A 120 12.04 5.94 -17.16
N ASN A 121 13.23 6.34 -16.70
CA ASN A 121 14.52 5.93 -17.23
C ASN A 121 15.02 4.58 -16.68
N GLY A 122 14.21 3.85 -15.91
CA GLY A 122 14.61 2.55 -15.37
C GLY A 122 15.21 2.57 -13.97
N LEU A 123 15.04 3.64 -13.20
CA LEU A 123 15.40 3.63 -11.78
C LEU A 123 14.33 2.90 -10.96
N ILE A 124 14.77 1.90 -10.22
CA ILE A 124 13.96 1.02 -9.38
C ILE A 124 14.33 1.24 -7.92
N LEU A 125 13.33 1.27 -7.04
CA LEU A 125 13.49 1.25 -5.60
C LEU A 125 13.14 -0.14 -5.05
N THR A 126 13.97 -0.64 -4.13
CA THR A 126 13.84 -1.95 -3.50
C THR A 126 14.45 -1.91 -2.09
N ASN A 127 14.33 -2.99 -1.34
CA ASN A 127 15.03 -3.15 -0.08
C ASN A 127 16.51 -3.50 -0.27
N ALA A 128 17.35 -3.08 0.69
CA ALA A 128 18.78 -3.38 0.67
C ALA A 128 19.08 -4.87 0.87
N HIS A 129 18.31 -5.55 1.72
CA HIS A 129 18.47 -6.99 1.96
C HIS A 129 18.18 -7.83 0.69
N VAL A 130 17.28 -7.38 -0.19
CA VAL A 130 16.96 -8.07 -1.45
C VAL A 130 18.17 -8.14 -2.39
N VAL A 131 18.97 -7.08 -2.45
CA VAL A 131 20.13 -7.01 -3.34
C VAL A 131 21.40 -7.61 -2.73
N ALA A 132 21.38 -8.01 -1.45
CA ALA A 132 22.40 -8.81 -0.77
C ALA A 132 23.87 -8.40 -1.01
N ASN A 133 24.16 -7.09 -1.11
CA ASN A 133 25.47 -6.53 -1.46
C ASN A 133 26.05 -6.99 -2.81
N LYS A 134 25.22 -7.41 -3.77
CA LYS A 134 25.66 -7.69 -5.13
C LYS A 134 25.67 -6.42 -5.96
N THR A 135 26.59 -6.36 -6.93
CA THR A 135 26.70 -5.23 -7.87
C THR A 135 25.70 -5.33 -9.02
N ARG A 136 25.28 -6.54 -9.36
CA ARG A 136 24.34 -6.84 -10.46
C ARG A 136 23.23 -7.74 -9.99
N VAL A 137 22.03 -7.46 -10.47
CA VAL A 137 20.80 -8.22 -10.22
C VAL A 137 20.04 -8.43 -11.52
N SER A 138 19.23 -9.48 -11.61
CA SER A 138 18.33 -9.71 -12.73
C SER A 138 16.97 -9.11 -12.37
N VAL A 139 16.46 -8.22 -13.21
CA VAL A 139 15.15 -7.57 -13.02
C VAL A 139 14.18 -8.09 -14.06
N LYS A 140 12.99 -8.54 -13.65
CA LYS A 140 11.90 -8.90 -14.57
C LYS A 140 10.77 -7.89 -14.46
N LEU A 141 10.36 -7.33 -15.60
CA LEU A 141 9.23 -6.40 -15.69
C LEU A 141 7.89 -7.15 -15.82
N HIS A 142 6.80 -6.39 -15.75
CA HIS A 142 5.44 -6.94 -15.85
C HIS A 142 5.10 -7.58 -17.20
N ASP A 143 5.80 -7.20 -18.27
CA ASP A 143 5.62 -7.74 -19.63
C ASP A 143 6.42 -9.04 -19.85
N GLY A 144 7.10 -9.54 -18.81
CA GLY A 144 7.95 -10.73 -18.87
C GLY A 144 9.38 -10.46 -19.36
N SER A 145 9.69 -9.24 -19.80
CA SER A 145 11.06 -8.87 -20.20
C SER A 145 12.01 -8.90 -19.00
N THR A 146 13.25 -9.33 -19.25
CA THR A 146 14.30 -9.43 -18.23
C THR A 146 15.45 -8.51 -18.59
N TYR A 147 15.91 -7.72 -17.62
CA TYR A 147 17.03 -6.78 -17.75
C TYR A 147 18.12 -7.09 -16.71
N ASP A 148 19.36 -6.78 -17.05
CA ASP A 148 20.44 -6.73 -16.07
C ASP A 148 20.41 -5.37 -15.37
N GLY A 149 20.18 -5.38 -14.06
CA GLY A 149 20.16 -4.21 -13.20
C GLY A 149 21.48 -4.01 -12.48
N VAL A 150 21.93 -2.75 -12.42
CA VAL A 150 23.11 -2.31 -11.66
C VAL A 150 22.65 -1.64 -10.37
N VAL A 151 23.19 -2.08 -9.23
CA VAL A 151 22.87 -1.47 -7.94
C VAL A 151 23.61 -0.12 -7.83
N THR A 152 22.86 0.98 -7.70
CA THR A 152 23.41 2.35 -7.76
C THR A 152 23.58 3.01 -6.41
N VAL A 153 22.58 2.97 -5.51
CA VAL A 153 22.66 3.46 -4.11
C VAL A 153 22.14 2.38 -3.16
N VAL A 154 22.87 2.09 -2.09
CA VAL A 154 22.43 1.19 -1.00
C VAL A 154 22.57 1.91 0.33
N ASP A 155 21.49 1.91 1.11
CA ASP A 155 21.46 2.33 2.50
C ASP A 155 21.05 1.13 3.38
N PRO A 156 22.03 0.46 4.00
CA PRO A 156 21.76 -0.70 4.85
C PRO A 156 21.15 -0.32 6.21
N VAL A 157 21.20 0.96 6.62
CA VAL A 157 20.58 1.41 7.88
C VAL A 157 19.08 1.49 7.69
N CYS A 158 18.64 2.08 6.57
CA CYS A 158 17.22 2.19 6.25
C CYS A 158 16.65 0.96 5.53
N ASP A 159 17.48 -0.05 5.25
CA ASP A 159 17.12 -1.19 4.40
C ASP A 159 16.56 -0.78 3.02
N LEU A 160 17.14 0.26 2.39
CA LEU A 160 16.73 0.73 1.06
C LEU A 160 17.87 0.61 0.05
N ALA A 161 17.53 0.30 -1.19
CA ALA A 161 18.46 0.27 -2.31
C ALA A 161 17.80 0.73 -3.61
N THR A 162 18.62 1.24 -4.52
CA THR A 162 18.23 1.60 -5.87
C THR A 162 18.97 0.75 -6.89
N VAL A 163 18.24 0.36 -7.93
CA VAL A 163 18.74 -0.44 -9.04
C VAL A 163 18.42 0.30 -10.32
N GLN A 164 19.41 0.45 -11.20
CA GLN A 164 19.25 1.04 -12.52
C GLN A 164 19.23 -0.06 -13.56
N ILE A 165 18.23 -0.04 -14.45
CA ILE A 165 18.20 -0.85 -15.67
C ILE A 165 18.34 0.05 -16.90
N GLU A 166 18.93 -0.47 -17.97
CA GLU A 166 19.01 0.22 -19.25
C GLU A 166 17.82 -0.20 -20.13
N VAL A 167 17.04 0.79 -20.57
CA VAL A 167 15.82 0.59 -21.35
C VAL A 167 15.69 1.68 -22.42
N ASP A 168 15.29 1.29 -23.62
CA ASP A 168 15.07 2.21 -24.74
C ASP A 168 13.65 2.82 -24.76
N LYS A 169 12.77 2.35 -23.87
CA LYS A 169 11.37 2.78 -23.78
C LYS A 169 11.09 3.48 -22.44
N LYS A 170 10.13 4.41 -22.46
CA LYS A 170 9.60 5.02 -21.23
C LYS A 170 8.83 3.97 -20.43
N LEU A 171 9.24 3.76 -19.19
CA LEU A 171 8.59 2.80 -18.30
C LEU A 171 7.48 3.44 -17.45
N PRO A 172 6.44 2.67 -17.06
CA PRO A 172 5.48 3.09 -16.05
C PRO A 172 6.17 3.25 -14.70
N VAL A 173 5.72 4.23 -13.90
CA VAL A 173 6.32 4.55 -12.59
C VAL A 173 5.28 4.70 -11.51
N ILE A 174 5.66 4.39 -10.27
CA ILE A 174 4.91 4.74 -9.06
C ILE A 174 5.59 5.96 -8.43
N PRO A 175 4.94 7.13 -8.40
CA PRO A 175 5.49 8.28 -7.69
C PRO A 175 5.52 8.03 -6.18
N LEU A 176 6.53 8.57 -5.50
CA LEU A 176 6.57 8.56 -4.04
C LEU A 176 5.52 9.53 -3.48
N GLY A 177 4.76 9.06 -2.49
CA GLY A 177 3.79 9.84 -1.73
C GLY A 177 4.44 10.71 -0.68
N ASP A 178 3.63 11.31 0.18
CA ASP A 178 4.09 11.96 1.41
C ASP A 178 3.72 11.06 2.58
N SER A 179 4.71 10.55 3.30
CA SER A 179 4.45 9.67 4.44
C SER A 179 4.10 10.44 5.71
N SER A 180 4.45 11.73 5.79
CA SER A 180 4.16 12.56 6.95
C SER A 180 2.67 12.91 7.09
N SER A 181 1.92 12.88 5.98
CA SER A 181 0.49 13.21 5.94
C SER A 181 -0.44 12.00 6.14
N ILE A 182 0.11 10.79 6.32
CA ILE A 182 -0.68 9.56 6.42
C ILE A 182 -1.48 9.56 7.73
N ARG A 183 -2.75 9.16 7.65
CA ARG A 183 -3.61 9.00 8.83
C ARG A 183 -3.90 7.53 9.12
N PRO A 184 -4.03 7.14 10.41
CA PRO A 184 -4.57 5.84 10.76
C PRO A 184 -5.93 5.59 10.09
N GLY A 185 -6.14 4.39 9.57
CA GLY A 185 -7.38 3.97 8.90
C GLY A 185 -7.44 4.27 7.39
N GLU A 186 -6.41 4.91 6.81
CA GLU A 186 -6.36 5.09 5.35
C GLU A 186 -6.20 3.76 4.62
N PHE A 187 -6.95 3.59 3.53
CA PHE A 187 -6.90 2.39 2.69
C PHE A 187 -5.62 2.36 1.88
N VAL A 188 -4.95 1.22 1.91
CA VAL A 188 -3.68 0.99 1.23
C VAL A 188 -3.67 -0.37 0.56
N ALA A 189 -2.90 -0.49 -0.51
CA ALA A 189 -2.66 -1.73 -1.23
C ALA A 189 -1.18 -2.11 -1.20
N ALA A 190 -0.90 -3.39 -1.01
CA ALA A 190 0.41 -3.99 -1.21
C ALA A 190 0.43 -4.62 -2.60
N MET A 191 1.53 -4.43 -3.32
CA MET A 191 1.77 -5.18 -4.54
C MET A 191 3.17 -5.76 -4.52
N GLY A 192 3.26 -7.05 -4.85
CA GLY A 192 4.51 -7.78 -4.92
C GLY A 192 4.47 -8.88 -5.96
N SER A 193 5.64 -9.47 -6.21
CA SER A 193 5.82 -10.59 -7.13
C SER A 193 6.64 -11.71 -6.46
N PRO A 194 6.12 -12.37 -5.41
CA PRO A 194 6.92 -13.28 -4.57
C PRO A 194 7.51 -14.50 -5.30
N LEU A 195 7.01 -14.89 -6.48
CA LEU A 195 7.50 -16.08 -7.22
C LEU A 195 7.66 -15.85 -8.74
N SER A 196 7.79 -14.59 -9.18
CA SER A 196 7.67 -14.20 -10.60
C SER A 196 6.35 -14.60 -11.29
N LEU A 197 5.42 -15.19 -10.54
CA LEU A 197 4.06 -15.54 -10.93
C LEU A 197 3.13 -14.41 -10.47
N HIS A 198 2.14 -14.11 -11.32
CA HIS A 198 1.06 -13.13 -11.17
C HIS A 198 1.06 -12.27 -9.90
N LYS A 199 1.23 -10.96 -10.11
CA LYS A 199 1.23 -9.88 -9.11
C LYS A 199 0.27 -10.20 -7.95
N THR A 200 0.83 -10.40 -6.77
CA THR A 200 0.05 -10.58 -5.54
C THR A 200 -0.37 -9.20 -5.06
N VAL A 201 -1.67 -9.01 -4.91
CA VAL A 201 -2.25 -7.78 -4.36
C VAL A 201 -2.84 -8.10 -3.00
N THR A 202 -2.43 -7.34 -1.99
CA THR A 202 -3.03 -7.36 -0.66
C THR A 202 -3.67 -6.01 -0.40
N ILE A 203 -4.82 -5.99 0.27
CA ILE A 203 -5.46 -4.77 0.73
C ILE A 203 -5.36 -4.69 2.24
N GLY A 204 -5.06 -3.50 2.74
CA GLY A 204 -4.99 -3.23 4.16
C GLY A 204 -5.39 -1.81 4.49
N ILE A 205 -5.17 -1.46 5.76
CA ILE A 205 -5.26 -0.09 6.25
C ILE A 205 -3.95 0.28 6.92
N VAL A 206 -3.71 1.59 7.06
CA VAL A 206 -2.62 2.06 7.92
C VAL A 206 -3.05 1.91 9.37
N SER A 207 -2.42 1.00 10.10
CA SER A 207 -2.71 0.77 11.52
C SER A 207 -2.07 1.82 12.41
N SER A 208 -0.82 2.19 12.10
CA SER A 208 -0.13 3.31 12.75
C SER A 208 0.85 3.96 11.75
N PRO A 209 0.81 5.29 11.55
CA PRO A 209 1.69 5.99 10.62
C PRO A 209 3.13 6.10 11.15
N LEU A 210 3.31 6.11 12.47
CA LEU A 210 4.62 6.30 13.11
C LEU A 210 4.78 5.28 14.24
N ARG A 211 5.72 4.36 14.08
CA ARG A 211 6.19 3.45 15.14
C ARG A 211 7.68 3.61 15.29
N ALA A 212 8.11 4.10 16.45
CA ALA A 212 9.53 4.19 16.75
C ALA A 212 10.13 2.78 16.87
N SER A 213 11.27 2.56 16.23
CA SER A 213 12.10 1.34 16.35
C SER A 213 12.33 0.86 17.79
N LYS A 214 12.41 1.80 18.75
CA LYS A 214 12.54 1.51 20.19
C LYS A 214 11.34 0.71 20.72
N GLU A 215 10.14 0.95 20.22
CA GLU A 215 8.93 0.18 20.57
C GLU A 215 8.96 -1.24 19.98
N LEU A 216 9.75 -1.45 18.93
CA LEU A 216 9.92 -2.74 18.26
C LEU A 216 11.10 -3.56 18.82
N GLY A 217 11.73 -3.09 19.91
CA GLY A 217 12.93 -3.71 20.48
C GLY A 217 14.19 -3.52 19.61
N MET A 218 14.14 -2.65 18.61
CA MET A 218 15.26 -2.32 17.72
C MET A 218 15.95 -1.05 18.21
N GLU A 219 16.74 -1.16 19.28
CA GLU A 219 17.41 0.01 19.89
C GLU A 219 18.51 0.65 19.02
N LYS A 220 19.01 -0.07 18.00
CA LYS A 220 20.15 0.37 17.18
C LYS A 220 19.80 1.34 16.07
N ASP A 221 18.57 1.28 15.56
CA ASP A 221 18.14 2.07 14.42
C ASP A 221 17.24 3.18 14.95
N LYS A 222 17.61 4.45 14.85
CA LYS A 222 16.70 5.57 15.22
C LYS A 222 15.74 5.85 14.07
N MET A 223 14.92 4.87 13.73
CA MET A 223 14.01 4.92 12.60
C MET A 223 12.56 4.78 13.03
N GLU A 224 11.70 5.35 12.20
CA GLU A 224 10.26 5.26 12.35
C GLU A 224 9.69 4.41 11.21
N TYR A 225 8.75 3.53 11.54
CA TYR A 225 8.12 2.62 10.60
C TYR A 225 6.61 2.86 10.53
N ILE A 226 6.03 2.62 9.35
CA ILE A 226 4.58 2.56 9.18
C ILE A 226 4.15 1.13 9.48
N GLN A 227 3.20 0.95 10.41
CA GLN A 227 2.61 -0.35 10.67
C GLN A 227 1.50 -0.61 9.67
N THR A 228 1.84 -1.37 8.62
CA THR A 228 0.91 -1.78 7.57
C THR A 228 1.50 -2.95 6.79
N ASP A 229 0.63 -3.77 6.23
CA ASP A 229 0.96 -4.81 5.27
C ASP A 229 0.95 -4.31 3.81
N ALA A 230 0.58 -3.03 3.59
CA ALA A 230 0.32 -2.45 2.29
C ALA A 230 0.88 -1.02 2.17
N THR A 231 1.56 -0.73 1.06
CA THR A 231 2.42 0.47 0.97
C THR A 231 2.09 1.43 -0.18
N ILE A 232 0.99 1.20 -0.90
CA ILE A 232 0.51 2.05 -2.00
C ILE A 232 -0.84 2.66 -1.60
N GLY A 233 -0.90 3.99 -1.51
CA GLY A 233 -2.10 4.76 -1.20
C GLY A 233 -2.35 5.80 -2.28
N GLU A 234 -3.59 5.95 -2.74
CA GLU A 234 -3.99 6.91 -3.79
C GLU A 234 -3.13 6.85 -5.08
N GLY A 235 -2.57 5.69 -5.41
CA GLY A 235 -1.67 5.51 -6.56
C GLY A 235 -0.25 6.02 -6.36
N LYS A 236 0.14 6.38 -5.12
CA LYS A 236 1.50 6.75 -4.74
C LYS A 236 2.07 5.75 -3.74
N ALA A 237 3.38 5.53 -3.78
CA ALA A 237 4.06 4.71 -2.79
C ALA A 237 4.25 5.52 -1.50
N ILE A 238 3.51 5.16 -0.46
CA ILE A 238 3.60 5.76 0.88
C ILE A 238 4.71 5.10 1.73
N GLY A 239 5.15 3.91 1.33
CA GLY A 239 6.28 3.23 1.95
C GLY A 239 6.83 2.06 1.14
N ILE A 240 7.80 1.37 1.72
CA ILE A 240 8.46 0.19 1.16
C ILE A 240 8.40 -0.91 2.20
N ASN A 241 7.76 -2.04 1.87
CA ASN A 241 7.60 -3.15 2.81
C ASN A 241 8.98 -3.73 3.18
N THR A 242 9.24 -3.98 4.48
CA THR A 242 10.56 -4.48 4.93
C THR A 242 10.45 -5.68 5.85
N LEU A 243 9.66 -5.57 6.93
CA LEU A 243 9.68 -6.52 8.03
C LEU A 243 8.29 -7.05 8.29
N LYS A 244 8.17 -8.37 8.35
CA LYS A 244 6.98 -9.06 8.86
C LYS A 244 7.34 -9.68 10.20
N LEU A 245 6.75 -9.17 11.28
CA LEU A 245 7.05 -9.65 12.63
C LEU A 245 6.18 -10.86 12.98
N THR A 246 4.89 -10.79 12.67
CA THR A 246 3.92 -11.88 12.84
C THR A 246 2.84 -11.81 11.75
N GLU A 247 1.93 -12.78 11.72
CA GLU A 247 0.70 -12.64 10.93
C GLU A 247 -0.07 -11.39 11.40
N GLY A 248 -0.48 -10.55 10.45
CA GLY A 248 -1.17 -9.28 10.72
C GLY A 248 -0.29 -8.12 11.22
N ILE A 249 1.00 -8.33 11.51
CA ILE A 249 1.93 -7.27 11.92
C ILE A 249 3.09 -7.20 10.93
N SER A 250 2.99 -6.21 10.04
CA SER A 250 4.03 -5.87 9.07
C SER A 250 4.40 -4.41 9.19
N PHE A 251 5.62 -4.09 8.78
CA PHE A 251 6.19 -2.76 8.85
C PHE A 251 6.75 -2.35 7.49
N ALA A 252 6.53 -1.09 7.16
CA ALA A 252 7.04 -0.44 5.97
C ALA A 252 7.92 0.75 6.33
N ILE A 253 8.98 0.94 5.55
CA ILE A 253 9.84 2.12 5.60
C ILE A 253 9.06 3.29 4.97
N PRO A 254 8.92 4.44 5.66
CA PRO A 254 8.24 5.61 5.11
C PRO A 254 8.86 6.10 3.80
N SER A 255 8.01 6.57 2.87
CA SER A 255 8.45 7.10 1.57
C SER A 255 9.42 8.29 1.67
N ASP A 256 9.41 9.04 2.77
CA ASP A 256 10.32 10.17 2.96
C ASP A 256 11.78 9.74 3.10
N TYR A 257 12.06 8.58 3.71
CA TYR A 257 13.40 8.00 3.71
C TYR A 257 13.84 7.59 2.29
N ALA A 258 12.91 7.15 1.44
CA ALA A 258 13.23 6.88 0.05
C ALA A 258 13.55 8.17 -0.73
N LYS A 259 12.85 9.28 -0.46
CA LYS A 259 13.15 10.57 -1.08
C LYS A 259 14.56 11.05 -0.75
N THR A 260 14.98 10.93 0.51
CA THR A 260 16.34 11.34 0.92
C THR A 260 17.41 10.47 0.25
N LEU A 261 17.17 9.17 0.10
CA LEU A 261 18.05 8.27 -0.63
C LEU A 261 18.14 8.64 -2.12
N LEU A 262 17.01 8.96 -2.76
CA LEU A 262 16.99 9.40 -4.16
C LEU A 262 17.73 10.73 -4.35
N ALA A 263 17.54 11.69 -3.46
CA ALA A 263 18.27 12.97 -3.49
C ALA A 263 19.79 12.74 -3.34
N LYS A 264 20.19 11.80 -2.49
CA LYS A 264 21.59 11.36 -2.35
C LYS A 264 22.10 10.74 -3.65
N ALA A 265 21.32 9.89 -4.30
CA ALA A 265 21.66 9.30 -5.60
C ALA A 265 21.87 10.35 -6.70
N ASP A 266 21.03 11.37 -6.76
CA ASP A 266 21.15 12.47 -7.71
C ASP A 266 22.41 13.31 -7.47
N SER A 267 22.73 13.60 -6.21
CA SER A 267 23.93 14.36 -5.84
C SER A 267 25.23 13.62 -6.19
N MET A 268 25.21 12.29 -6.21
CA MET A 268 26.35 11.45 -6.62
C MET A 268 26.52 11.40 -8.14
N THR A 269 25.44 11.55 -8.90
CA THR A 269 25.44 11.49 -10.37
C THR A 269 25.87 12.81 -11.01
N THR A 270 25.70 13.94 -10.32
CA THR A 270 25.90 15.28 -10.89
C THR A 270 27.31 15.85 -10.79
N LYS A 271 28.20 15.27 -9.97
CA LYS A 271 29.52 15.89 -9.70
C LYS A 271 30.67 15.43 -10.59
N ASP A 272 30.56 14.29 -11.26
CA ASP A 272 31.60 13.80 -12.16
C ASP A 272 30.87 13.00 -13.26
N GLY A 273 30.99 13.38 -14.54
CA GLY A 273 30.44 12.61 -15.68
C GLY A 273 31.01 11.18 -15.83
N ALA A 274 31.72 10.68 -14.83
CA ALA A 274 32.04 9.29 -14.61
C ALA A 274 31.21 8.84 -13.41
N ALA A 275 30.29 7.88 -13.62
CA ALA A 275 29.58 7.21 -12.54
C ALA A 275 30.62 6.72 -11.51
N LYS A 276 30.79 7.46 -10.43
CA LYS A 276 31.60 7.03 -9.29
C LYS A 276 30.87 5.82 -8.76
N LYS A 277 31.38 4.61 -9.09
CA LYS A 277 30.94 3.38 -8.43
C LYS A 277 31.00 3.68 -6.94
N PRO A 278 29.87 3.69 -6.23
CA PRO A 278 29.90 3.82 -4.80
C PRO A 278 30.69 2.62 -4.29
N ASP A 279 31.83 2.89 -3.69
CA ASP A 279 32.63 1.86 -3.06
C ASP A 279 31.91 1.46 -1.76
N TYR A 280 30.92 0.58 -1.87
CA TYR A 280 30.21 0.03 -0.71
C TYR A 280 31.09 -0.83 0.18
N LEU A 281 32.34 -1.06 -0.23
CA LEU A 281 33.31 -1.89 0.46
C LEU A 281 34.36 -1.06 1.21
N SER A 282 34.48 0.25 0.95
CA SER A 282 35.52 1.09 1.57
C SER A 282 35.04 2.50 1.91
N ASN A 283 35.34 2.93 3.13
CA ASN A 283 35.12 4.26 3.75
C ASN A 283 33.75 4.43 4.42
N GLY A 284 33.60 4.41 5.74
CA GLY A 284 34.56 4.75 6.79
C GLY A 284 34.30 6.16 7.34
N LYS A 285 33.20 6.33 8.09
CA LYS A 285 33.15 7.27 9.21
C LYS A 285 32.16 6.73 10.26
N GLU A 286 32.75 5.96 11.18
CA GLU A 286 32.27 5.75 12.55
C GLU A 286 30.88 5.13 12.75
N THR A 287 30.66 3.92 12.23
CA THR A 287 29.62 3.01 12.77
C THR A 287 30.17 1.58 12.79
N THR A 288 30.69 1.15 13.93
CA THR A 288 31.17 -0.22 14.26
C THR A 288 32.00 -0.91 13.16
N LYS A 289 33.31 -1.08 13.39
CA LYS A 289 34.20 -1.96 12.59
C LYS A 289 33.50 -3.33 12.40
N ARG A 290 32.82 -3.52 11.26
CA ARG A 290 32.00 -4.73 11.03
C ARG A 290 32.95 -5.92 11.12
N ARG A 291 32.69 -6.79 12.09
CA ARG A 291 33.53 -7.97 12.33
C ARG A 291 33.36 -8.89 11.12
N TYR A 292 34.40 -8.97 10.31
CA TYR A 292 34.46 -9.85 9.16
C TYR A 292 34.88 -11.25 9.65
N MET A 293 33.98 -12.22 9.50
CA MET A 293 34.27 -13.62 9.85
C MET A 293 34.92 -14.37 8.67
N GLY A 294 34.65 -13.95 7.44
CA GLY A 294 35.19 -14.55 6.21
C GLY A 294 34.56 -15.87 5.79
N ILE A 295 33.27 -16.01 6.08
CA ILE A 295 32.45 -17.10 5.57
C ILE A 295 31.53 -16.60 4.46
N THR A 296 31.37 -17.40 3.42
CA THR A 296 30.34 -17.23 2.40
C THR A 296 29.19 -18.15 2.74
N MET A 297 28.04 -17.55 3.00
CA MET A 297 26.83 -18.23 3.43
C MET A 297 25.84 -18.33 2.28
N LEU A 298 25.13 -19.45 2.21
CA LEU A 298 23.99 -19.66 1.32
C LEU A 298 22.78 -20.09 2.17
N PRO A 299 21.58 -19.57 1.91
CA PRO A 299 20.38 -20.07 2.57
C PRO A 299 20.14 -21.53 2.15
N LEU A 300 19.76 -22.39 3.11
CA LEU A 300 19.32 -23.76 2.82
C LEU A 300 17.92 -23.72 2.22
N THR A 301 17.84 -23.52 0.91
CA THR A 301 16.60 -23.69 0.16
C THR A 301 16.29 -25.19 -0.01
N PRO A 302 15.02 -25.60 -0.18
CA PRO A 302 14.66 -27.02 -0.33
C PRO A 302 15.45 -27.72 -1.44
N THR A 303 15.73 -27.01 -2.54
CA THR A 303 16.53 -27.53 -3.66
C THR A 303 17.98 -27.83 -3.25
N ILE A 304 18.61 -26.90 -2.52
CA ILE A 304 19.99 -27.07 -2.02
C ILE A 304 20.03 -28.17 -0.96
N LEU A 305 19.02 -28.25 -0.10
CA LEU A 305 18.92 -29.25 0.96
C LEU A 305 18.82 -30.68 0.40
N LEU A 306 17.95 -30.88 -0.60
CA LEU A 306 17.81 -32.18 -1.28
C LEU A 306 19.14 -32.60 -1.93
N GLU A 307 19.82 -31.68 -2.58
CA GLU A 307 21.11 -31.98 -3.21
C GLU A 307 22.22 -32.28 -2.18
N LEU A 308 22.25 -31.57 -1.05
CA LEU A 308 23.20 -31.85 0.03
C LEU A 308 22.96 -33.22 0.64
N LYS A 309 21.69 -33.60 0.87
CA LYS A 309 21.31 -34.95 1.33
C LYS A 309 21.70 -36.04 0.33
N GLU A 310 21.59 -35.77 -0.96
CA GLU A 310 21.99 -36.70 -2.01
C GLU A 310 23.53 -36.86 -2.11
N LYS A 311 24.28 -35.77 -1.91
CA LYS A 311 25.74 -35.77 -2.04
C LYS A 311 26.49 -36.19 -0.78
N MET A 312 25.95 -35.91 0.41
CA MET A 312 26.59 -36.19 1.69
C MET A 312 25.86 -37.32 2.40
N ARG A 313 26.50 -38.50 2.49
CA ARG A 313 25.93 -39.68 3.17
C ARG A 313 25.66 -39.47 4.67
N GLU A 314 26.33 -38.52 5.31
CA GLU A 314 26.19 -38.19 6.74
C GLU A 314 25.42 -36.88 6.99
N PHE A 315 24.67 -36.36 6.01
CA PHE A 315 23.91 -35.14 6.25
C PHE A 315 22.76 -35.41 7.26
N PRO A 316 22.68 -34.69 8.39
CA PRO A 316 21.64 -34.92 9.39
C PRO A 316 20.24 -34.71 8.80
N GLU A 317 19.37 -35.71 8.90
CA GLU A 317 18.04 -35.65 8.29
C GLU A 317 17.13 -34.60 8.95
N GLU A 318 17.42 -34.28 10.21
CA GLU A 318 16.72 -33.33 11.10
C GLU A 318 16.81 -31.88 10.62
N ILE A 319 17.84 -31.54 9.81
CA ILE A 319 18.03 -30.18 9.32
C ILE A 319 17.04 -29.91 8.19
N THR A 320 16.07 -29.04 8.46
CA THR A 320 15.02 -28.63 7.52
C THR A 320 15.19 -27.19 7.01
N SER A 321 15.88 -26.35 7.77
CA SER A 321 16.16 -24.95 7.43
C SER A 321 17.47 -24.50 8.08
N GLY A 322 18.07 -23.44 7.55
CA GLY A 322 19.29 -22.86 8.11
C GLY A 322 20.17 -22.18 7.07
N VAL A 323 21.44 -22.02 7.42
CA VAL A 323 22.45 -21.38 6.56
C VAL A 323 23.58 -22.36 6.30
N TYR A 324 23.84 -22.64 5.03
CA TYR A 324 24.95 -23.48 4.59
C TYR A 324 26.20 -22.62 4.40
N ILE A 325 27.27 -22.93 5.13
CA ILE A 325 28.57 -22.29 4.95
C ILE A 325 29.24 -22.92 3.72
N HIS A 326 29.11 -22.26 2.59
CA HIS A 326 29.61 -22.76 1.32
C HIS A 326 31.14 -22.68 1.22
N LYS A 327 31.72 -21.59 1.72
CA LYS A 327 33.15 -21.33 1.57
C LYS A 327 33.67 -20.55 2.76
N VAL A 328 34.81 -20.98 3.28
CA VAL A 328 35.61 -20.20 4.22
C VAL A 328 36.75 -19.54 3.44
N VAL A 329 36.93 -18.25 3.62
CA VAL A 329 37.99 -17.49 2.97
C VAL A 329 39.31 -17.83 3.66
N VAL A 330 40.30 -18.30 2.90
CA VAL A 330 41.64 -18.62 3.41
C VAL A 330 42.22 -17.38 4.09
N SER A 331 42.84 -17.54 5.25
CA SER A 331 43.38 -16.47 6.12
C SER A 331 42.36 -15.56 6.81
N SER A 332 41.05 -15.86 6.71
CA SER A 332 40.03 -15.15 7.49
C SER A 332 39.92 -15.64 8.94
N PRO A 333 39.23 -14.89 9.84
CA PRO A 333 39.04 -15.34 11.22
C PRO A 333 38.34 -16.69 11.37
N ALA A 334 37.43 -17.07 10.46
CA ALA A 334 36.80 -18.40 10.49
C ALA A 334 37.67 -19.52 9.93
N TYR A 335 38.81 -19.19 9.30
CA TYR A 335 39.76 -20.17 8.80
C TYR A 335 40.77 -20.60 9.88
N LYS A 336 40.94 -19.79 10.93
CA LYS A 336 41.83 -20.08 12.06
C LYS A 336 41.09 -20.83 13.14
#